data_AF-A0A8X6QQN7-F1
#
_entry.id   AF-A0A8X6QQN7-F1
#
_cell.length_a   1.000
_cell.length_b   1.000
_cell.length_c   1.000
_cell.angle_alpha   90.00
_cell.angle_beta   90.00
_cell.angle_gamma   90.00
#
_symmetry.space_group_name_H-M   'P 1'
#
loop_
_entity.id
_entity.type
_entity.pdbx_description
1 polymer ?
#
loop_
_entity_poly.entity_id
_entity_poly.type
_entity_poly.pdbx_seq_one_letter_code
_entity_poly.pdbx_strand_id
1 'polypeptide(L)'
;MLHSAVVKSDRDTTKVSFVYDASSKGKGQRSQNDCLMSGSPLNPKILGVILQFREHDYAFSSNIEGVFLKIGIDEDRDNLRFFWFPDENDSKYLKSLRLECLLR
;
A
#
# COMPACT_ATOMS: atom_id res chain seq x y z
N MET A 1 10.71 2.48 -5.13
CA MET A 1 9.37 2.46 -5.79
C MET A 1 9.07 3.81 -6.41
N LEU A 2 8.32 3.85 -7.51
CA LEU A 2 7.77 5.09 -8.06
C LEU A 2 6.51 5.47 -7.26
N HIS A 3 6.29 6.76 -7.02
CA HIS A 3 5.10 7.24 -6.34
C HIS A 3 4.29 8.17 -7.26
N SER A 4 2.98 7.93 -7.32
CA SER A 4 2.06 8.75 -8.10
C SER A 4 0.81 9.08 -7.28
N ALA A 5 0.35 10.34 -7.37
CA ALA A 5 -0.94 10.73 -6.82
C ALA A 5 -2.03 10.41 -7.85
N VAL A 6 -3.04 9.63 -7.45
CA VAL A 6 -4.20 9.34 -8.30
C VAL A 6 -5.39 10.12 -7.77
N VAL A 7 -5.91 11.02 -8.59
CA VAL A 7 -7.12 11.79 -8.28
C VAL A 7 -8.34 10.98 -8.70
N LYS A 8 -9.21 10.69 -7.74
CA LYS A 8 -10.49 10.01 -7.91
C LYS A 8 -11.60 11.03 -7.67
N SER A 9 -12.01 11.71 -8.74
CA SER A 9 -13.04 12.75 -8.71
C SER A 9 -14.43 12.21 -8.33
N ASP A 10 -14.61 10.89 -8.38
CA ASP A 10 -15.82 10.12 -8.07
C ASP A 10 -16.00 9.83 -6.57
N ARG A 11 -15.00 10.13 -5.72
CA ARG A 11 -15.07 9.89 -4.26
C ARG A 11 -15.33 11.18 -3.48
N ASP A 12 -16.30 11.14 -2.57
CA ASP A 12 -16.63 12.30 -1.73
C ASP A 12 -15.61 12.58 -0.62
N THR A 13 -15.07 11.52 0.00
CA THR A 13 -14.23 11.63 1.20
C THR A 13 -12.73 11.62 0.91
N THR A 14 -12.26 10.77 -0.01
CA THR A 14 -10.83 10.62 -0.34
C THR A 14 -10.60 10.81 -1.84
N LYS A 15 -10.58 12.08 -2.27
CA LYS A 15 -10.40 12.49 -3.67
C LYS A 15 -9.01 12.22 -4.23
N VAL A 16 -8.00 12.05 -3.37
CA VAL A 16 -6.61 11.76 -3.78
C VAL A 16 -6.14 10.52 -3.04
N SER A 17 -5.65 9.53 -3.79
CA SER A 17 -5.01 8.33 -3.24
C SER A 17 -3.55 8.30 -3.65
N PHE A 18 -2.66 8.10 -2.67
CA PHE A 18 -1.25 7.87 -2.92
C PHE A 18 -1.02 6.43 -3.35
N VAL A 19 -0.43 6.23 -4.53
CA VAL A 19 -0.13 4.91 -5.07
C VAL A 19 1.39 4.74 -5.16
N TYR A 20 1.86 3.63 -4.58
CA TYR A 20 3.25 3.20 -4.64
C TYR A 20 3.35 2.08 -5.67
N ASP A 21 4.04 2.34 -6.78
CA ASP A 21 4.31 1.30 -7.77
C ASP A 21 5.58 0.53 -7.38
N ALA A 22 5.37 -0.58 -6.68
CA ALA A 22 6.40 -1.53 -6.30
C ALA A 22 6.84 -2.45 -7.46
N SER A 23 6.12 -2.43 -8.58
CA SER A 23 6.44 -3.19 -9.79
C SER A 23 7.32 -2.42 -10.78
N SER A 24 7.41 -1.09 -10.63
CA SER A 24 8.29 -0.23 -11.41
C SER A 24 9.74 -0.71 -11.36
N LYS A 25 10.36 -0.86 -12.54
CA LYS A 25 11.75 -1.30 -12.71
C LYS A 25 12.42 -0.61 -13.88
N GLY A 26 13.71 -0.33 -13.71
CA GLY A 26 14.57 0.11 -14.81
C GLY A 26 14.82 -1.03 -15.82
N LYS A 27 15.30 -0.68 -17.01
CA LYS A 27 15.63 -1.66 -18.04
C LYS A 27 16.69 -2.65 -17.51
N GLY A 28 16.34 -3.93 -17.48
CA GLY A 28 17.22 -5.00 -16.97
C GLY A 28 17.37 -5.06 -15.44
N GLN A 29 16.62 -4.26 -14.68
CA GLN A 29 16.65 -4.26 -13.22
C GLN A 29 15.47 -5.03 -12.64
N ARG A 30 15.59 -5.45 -11.37
CA ARG A 30 14.50 -6.08 -10.60
C ARG A 30 13.61 -5.00 -10.00
N SER A 31 12.31 -5.28 -9.93
CA SER A 31 11.37 -4.46 -9.16
C SER A 31 11.46 -4.80 -7.67
N GLN A 32 10.79 -4.02 -6.82
CA GLN A 32 10.73 -4.34 -5.41
C GLN A 32 9.95 -5.63 -5.14
N ASN A 33 8.86 -5.86 -5.88
CA ASN A 33 8.11 -7.11 -5.78
C ASN A 33 8.94 -8.35 -6.14
N ASP A 34 9.92 -8.21 -7.04
CA ASP A 34 10.82 -9.31 -7.42
C ASP A 34 11.87 -9.64 -6.34
N CYS A 35 12.12 -8.70 -5.42
CA CYS A 35 13.13 -8.83 -4.37
C CYS A 35 12.54 -9.27 -3.01
N LEU A 36 11.23 -9.17 -2.83
CA LEU A 36 10.55 -9.57 -1.60
C LEU A 36 10.17 -11.05 -1.65
N MET A 37 10.43 -11.77 -0.56
CA MET A 37 9.95 -13.15 -0.44
C MET A 37 8.45 -13.17 -0.17
N SER A 38 7.70 -13.91 -0.98
CA SER A 38 6.28 -14.13 -0.73
C SER A 38 6.10 -15.09 0.45
N GLY A 39 5.46 -14.61 1.51
CA GLY A 39 5.05 -15.44 2.64
C GLY A 39 3.81 -16.29 2.32
N SER A 40 3.49 -17.20 3.23
CA SER A 40 2.22 -17.94 3.19
C SER A 40 1.02 -16.98 3.27
N PRO A 41 -0.09 -17.28 2.59
CA PRO A 41 -1.29 -16.45 2.66
C PRO A 41 -1.84 -16.42 4.09
N LEU A 42 -1.83 -15.24 4.71
CA LEU A 42 -2.37 -15.02 6.06
C LEU A 42 -3.88 -14.71 6.05
N ASN A 43 -4.43 -14.36 4.90
CA ASN A 43 -5.85 -14.02 4.78
C ASN A 43 -6.71 -15.29 4.89
N PRO A 44 -7.79 -15.26 5.70
CA PRO A 44 -8.74 -16.36 5.73
C PRO A 44 -9.39 -16.53 4.35
N LYS A 45 -9.82 -17.76 4.04
CA LYS A 45 -10.57 -18.04 2.82
C LYS A 45 -11.86 -17.21 2.82
N ILE A 46 -12.06 -16.39 1.79
CA ILE A 46 -13.23 -15.51 1.68
C ILE A 46 -14.55 -16.26 1.83
N LEU A 47 -14.65 -17.47 1.26
CA LEU A 47 -15.83 -18.31 1.39
C LEU A 47 -16.11 -18.68 2.85
N GLY A 48 -15.07 -19.01 3.62
CA GLY A 48 -15.20 -19.32 5.05
C GLY A 48 -15.68 -18.11 5.85
N VAL A 49 -15.13 -16.93 5.55
CA VAL A 49 -15.57 -15.66 6.18
C VAL A 49 -17.04 -15.39 5.88
N ILE A 50 -17.48 -15.56 4.62
CA ILE A 50 -18.88 -15.32 4.22
C ILE A 50 -19.83 -16.33 4.88
N LEU A 51 -19.45 -17.60 4.95
CA LEU A 51 -20.27 -18.63 5.59
C LEU A 51 -20.46 -18.34 7.08
N GLN A 52 -19.38 -18.01 7.81
CA GLN A 52 -19.44 -17.65 9.22
C GLN A 52 -20.26 -16.37 9.45
N PHE A 53 -20.15 -15.38 8.56
CA PHE A 53 -20.95 -14.16 8.63
C PHE A 53 -22.46 -14.42 8.49
N ARG A 54 -22.85 -15.52 7.83
CA ARG A 54 -24.26 -15.92 7.61
C ARG A 54 -24.78 -16.93 8.64
N GLU A 55 -23.92 -17.43 9.52
CA GLU A 55 -24.28 -18.44 10.53
C GLU A 55 -25.12 -17.85 11.68
N HIS A 56 -25.02 -16.55 11.91
CA HIS A 56 -25.69 -15.85 13.00
C HIS A 56 -26.72 -14.84 12.48
N ASP A 57 -27.76 -14.59 13.29
CA ASP A 57 -28.83 -13.65 12.96
C ASP A 57 -28.35 -12.19 12.87
N TYR A 58 -27.22 -11.88 13.51
CA TYR A 58 -26.64 -10.54 13.57
C TYR A 58 -25.16 -10.59 13.22
N ALA A 59 -24.72 -9.65 12.39
CA ALA A 59 -23.34 -9.53 11.99
C ALA A 59 -22.92 -8.06 11.94
N PHE A 60 -21.71 -7.77 12.42
CA PHE A 60 -21.14 -6.43 12.42
C PHE A 60 -20.02 -6.37 11.39
N SER A 61 -20.00 -5.27 10.63
CA SER A 61 -18.93 -4.98 9.69
C SER A 61 -18.52 -3.52 9.87
N SER A 62 -17.22 -3.27 9.83
CA SER A 62 -16.66 -1.93 9.85
C SER A 62 -15.42 -1.88 8.97
N ASN A 63 -15.23 -0.75 8.31
CA ASN A 63 -14.03 -0.52 7.51
C ASN A 63 -12.94 0.08 8.39
N ILE A 64 -11.76 -0.56 8.43
CA ILE A 64 -10.61 -0.03 9.17
C ILE A 64 -9.78 0.81 8.19
N GLU A 65 -9.98 2.13 8.26
CA GLU A 65 -9.20 3.05 7.44
C GLU A 65 -7.72 3.02 7.83
N GLY A 66 -6.86 2.93 6.80
CA GLY A 66 -5.42 3.02 6.94
C GLY A 66 -4.76 1.91 7.77
N VAL A 67 -5.36 0.71 7.87
CA VAL A 67 -4.84 -0.37 8.72
C VAL A 67 -3.38 -0.70 8.44
N PHE A 68 -2.97 -0.73 7.16
CA PHE A 68 -1.58 -1.02 6.77
C PHE A 68 -0.58 0.04 7.24
N LEU A 69 -1.01 1.29 7.40
CA LEU A 69 -0.16 2.36 7.94
C LEU A 69 -0.01 2.26 9.46
N LYS A 70 -0.89 1.53 10.13
CA LYS A 70 -0.82 1.31 11.58
C LYS A 70 0.09 0.14 11.94
N ILE A 71 0.47 -0.71 10.99
CA ILE A 71 1.37 -1.84 11.26
C ILE A 71 2.81 -1.33 11.32
N GLY A 72 3.50 -1.56 12.45
CA GLY A 72 4.91 -1.24 12.60
C GLY A 72 5.80 -2.17 11.79
N ILE A 73 6.79 -1.62 11.09
CA ILE A 73 7.81 -2.36 10.32
C ILE A 73 9.17 -1.82 10.77
N ASP A 74 9.98 -2.69 11.35
CA ASP A 74 11.27 -2.30 11.95
C ASP A 74 12.45 -2.77 11.08
N GLU A 75 12.65 -4.08 10.94
CA GLU A 75 13.78 -4.66 10.19
C GLU A 75 13.73 -4.33 8.68
N ASP A 76 12.55 -4.41 8.07
CA ASP A 76 12.35 -4.19 6.63
C ASP A 76 11.98 -2.75 6.27
N ARG A 77 12.11 -1.81 7.22
CA ARG A 77 11.61 -0.43 7.05
C ARG A 77 12.25 0.29 5.87
N ASP A 78 13.51 -0.03 5.57
CA ASP A 78 14.24 0.54 4.45
C ASP A 78 13.74 0.07 3.08
N ASN A 79 13.03 -1.05 3.02
CA ASN A 79 12.37 -1.49 1.81
C ASN A 79 11.16 -0.61 1.46
N LEU A 80 10.65 0.22 2.38
CA LEU A 80 9.49 1.09 2.14
C LEU A 80 9.85 2.48 1.59
N ARG A 81 11.05 2.62 1.01
CA ARG A 81 11.50 3.87 0.38
C ARG A 81 10.90 4.05 -1.01
N PHE A 82 10.53 5.29 -1.32
CA PHE A 82 9.99 5.66 -2.62
C PHE A 82 10.57 6.97 -3.12
N PHE A 83 10.48 7.15 -4.42
CA PHE A 83 10.92 8.35 -5.11
C PHE A 83 9.75 9.28 -5.34
N TRP A 84 9.92 10.54 -4.95
CA TRP A 84 8.96 11.62 -5.15
C TRP A 84 9.51 12.64 -6.13
N PHE A 85 8.68 13.00 -7.12
CA PHE A 85 8.93 14.05 -8.10
C PHE A 85 8.09 15.26 -7.70
N PRO A 86 8.70 16.36 -7.21
CA PRO A 86 7.99 17.58 -6.83
C PRO A 86 7.36 18.30 -8.02
N ASP A 87 7.97 18.15 -9.20
CA ASP A 87 7.50 18.68 -10.47
C ASP A 87 7.60 17.57 -11.52
N GLU A 88 6.51 17.31 -12.24
CA GLU A 88 6.45 16.29 -13.30
C GLU A 88 7.36 16.63 -14.49
N ASN A 89 7.70 17.92 -14.67
CA ASN A 89 8.53 18.39 -15.77
C ASN A 89 10.02 18.53 -15.43
N ASP A 90 10.40 18.46 -14.15
CA ASP A 90 11.78 18.63 -13.72
C ASP A 90 12.31 17.40 -12.97
N SER A 91 12.75 16.42 -13.75
CA SER A 91 13.37 15.17 -13.27
C SER A 91 14.69 15.38 -12.51
N LYS A 92 15.23 16.61 -12.47
CA LYS A 92 16.47 16.92 -11.75
C LYS A 92 16.32 16.90 -10.22
N TYR A 93 15.10 17.06 -9.71
CA TYR A 93 14.85 17.17 -8.27
C TYR A 93 14.12 15.95 -7.71
N LEU A 94 14.75 14.78 -7.81
CA LEU A 94 14.24 13.55 -7.20
C LEU A 94 14.47 13.56 -5.68
N LYS A 95 13.41 13.37 -4.89
CA LYS A 95 13.53 13.15 -3.44
C LYS A 95 13.30 11.68 -3.12
N SER A 96 14.19 11.10 -2.33
CA SER A 96 13.94 9.81 -1.68
C SER A 96 13.22 10.07 -0.36
N LEU A 97 12.02 9.51 -0.23
CA LEU A 97 11.20 9.58 0.97
C LEU A 97 10.96 8.16 1.51
N ARG A 98 10.55 8.08 2.77
CA ARG A 98 10.22 6.83 3.45
C ARG A 98 8.78 6.88 3.93
N LEU A 99 8.05 5.80 3.76
CA LEU A 99 6.72 5.66 4.35
C LEU A 99 6.85 5.60 5.88
N GLU A 100 6.20 6.50 6.60
CA GLU A 100 6.11 6.42 8.06
C GLU A 100 4.81 5.73 8.48
N CYS A 101 4.95 4.67 9.27
CA CYS A 101 3.83 4.04 9.97
C CYS A 101 3.37 4.94 11.13
N LEU A 102 2.06 4.99 11.37
CA LEU A 102 1.38 5.89 12.31
C LEU A 102 1.42 5.40 13.76
N LEU A 103 1.77 4.13 14.02
CA LEU A 103 2.03 3.63 15.38
C LEU A 103 3.54 3.71 15.65
N ARG A 104 3.94 4.61 16.54
CA ARG A 104 5.24 4.65 17.23
C ARG A 104 5.00 4.45 18.71
#